data_AF-A0A852UE06-F1
#
_entry.id   AF-A0A852UE06-F1
#
_cell.length_a   1.000
_cell.length_b   1.000
_cell.length_c   1.000
_cell.angle_alpha   90.00
_cell.angle_beta   90.00
_cell.angle_gamma   90.00
#
_symmetry.space_group_name_H-M   'P 1'
#
loop_
_entity.id
_entity.type
_entity.pdbx_description
1 polymer ?
#
loop_
_entity_poly.entity_id
_entity_poly.type
_entity_poly.pdbx_seq_one_letter_code
_entity_poly.pdbx_strand_id
1 'polypeptide(L)'
;MNGARPFRVAGAGLLAIAVLTGCASSPPEDEAHYADLARAADERDVLPAAVETTQDGVEVDVETVRLAAENDGTLVFLARGTQAGEDSVCLVLTGPGDEDWGLTCSIVGGSFGDDRSTYFVVPDDAGPERLPQDISLTRLSENVYVSPAAAPEEVQ
;
A
#
# COMPACT_ATOMS: atom_id res chain seq x y z
N MET A 1 40.48 69.35 -15.69
CA MET A 1 40.98 69.08 -14.32
C MET A 1 39.86 68.43 -13.53
N ASN A 2 40.09 67.20 -13.07
CA ASN A 2 39.40 66.45 -11.99
C ASN A 2 37.91 66.11 -12.19
N GLY A 3 37.41 64.87 -12.01
CA GLY A 3 37.95 63.62 -11.47
C GLY A 3 36.81 62.60 -11.37
N ALA A 4 37.15 61.33 -11.12
CA ALA A 4 36.36 60.14 -11.41
C ALA A 4 35.13 59.80 -10.50
N ARG A 5 34.23 59.02 -11.13
CA ARG A 5 33.19 58.03 -10.71
C ARG A 5 33.38 57.32 -9.33
N PRO A 6 32.54 56.34 -8.92
CA PRO A 6 31.06 56.20 -8.78
C PRO A 6 30.67 55.58 -7.41
N PHE A 7 29.37 55.51 -7.03
CA PHE A 7 28.93 54.56 -5.98
C PHE A 7 27.52 54.01 -6.24
N ARG A 8 27.38 52.68 -6.16
CA ARG A 8 26.14 51.89 -6.31
C ARG A 8 25.45 51.72 -4.96
N VAL A 9 24.12 51.77 -4.91
CA VAL A 9 23.25 51.17 -3.88
C VAL A 9 21.93 50.82 -4.61
N ALA A 10 21.61 49.56 -4.95
CA ALA A 10 21.27 48.37 -4.15
C ALA A 10 19.80 48.35 -3.65
N GLY A 11 19.13 47.21 -3.91
CA GLY A 11 17.95 46.72 -3.19
C GLY A 11 16.62 46.89 -3.92
N ALA A 12 15.75 45.89 -4.04
CA ALA A 12 15.80 44.49 -3.64
C ALA A 12 14.67 43.76 -4.41
N GLY A 13 15.01 42.68 -5.10
CA GLY A 13 14.02 41.73 -5.61
C GLY A 13 13.56 40.83 -4.47
N LEU A 14 12.25 40.72 -4.25
CA LEU A 14 11.65 39.69 -3.41
C LEU A 14 11.19 38.55 -4.32
N LEU A 15 12.10 37.59 -4.55
CA LEU A 15 11.72 36.25 -4.97
C LEU A 15 11.17 35.52 -3.74
N ALA A 16 9.86 35.32 -3.70
CA ALA A 16 9.24 34.41 -2.75
C ALA A 16 9.50 32.97 -3.22
N ILE A 17 10.57 32.37 -2.70
CA ILE A 17 10.82 30.93 -2.84
C ILE A 17 9.94 30.25 -1.77
N ALA A 18 8.78 29.74 -2.19
CA ALA A 18 7.99 28.83 -1.36
C ALA A 18 8.76 27.51 -1.26
N VAL A 19 9.42 27.30 -0.13
CA VAL A 19 10.08 26.03 0.17
C VAL A 19 8.98 25.05 0.58
N LEU A 20 8.62 24.14 -0.33
CA LEU A 20 7.91 22.91 0.00
C LEU A 20 8.90 22.01 0.76
N THR A 21 9.05 22.21 2.07
CA THR A 21 9.70 21.21 2.93
C THR A 21 8.73 20.05 3.08
N GLY A 22 8.75 19.13 2.12
CA GLY A 22 8.18 17.81 2.31
C GLY A 22 8.95 17.13 3.43
N CYS A 23 8.30 16.85 4.54
CA CYS A 23 8.82 15.93 5.54
C CYS A 23 8.83 14.54 4.92
N ALA A 24 9.91 14.20 4.23
CA ALA A 24 10.22 12.82 3.93
C ALA A 24 10.68 12.19 5.25
N SER A 25 9.72 11.75 6.06
CA SER A 25 10.00 10.76 7.11
C SER A 25 10.37 9.48 6.37
N SER A 26 11.66 9.20 6.22
CA SER A 26 12.07 7.87 5.76
C SER A 26 11.47 6.84 6.72
N PRO A 27 10.79 5.80 6.22
CA PRO A 27 10.35 4.72 7.09
C PRO A 27 11.56 4.13 7.84
N PRO A 28 11.38 3.65 9.08
CA PRO A 28 12.44 2.94 9.79
C PRO A 28 12.99 1.80 8.92
N GLU A 29 14.31 1.58 8.96
CA GLU A 29 15.04 0.65 8.07
C GLU A 29 14.61 -0.82 8.22
N ASP A 30 13.84 -1.15 9.26
CA ASP A 30 13.32 -2.49 9.55
C ASP A 30 11.85 -2.69 9.11
N GLU A 31 11.23 -1.68 8.49
CA GLU A 31 9.83 -1.75 8.06
C GLU A 31 9.71 -2.34 6.65
N ALA A 32 8.78 -3.27 6.46
CA ALA A 32 8.51 -3.81 5.13
C ALA A 32 7.99 -2.70 4.19
N HIS A 33 8.63 -2.57 3.03
CA HIS A 33 8.24 -1.62 1.99
C HIS A 33 7.23 -2.24 1.01
N TYR A 34 6.24 -1.46 0.61
CA TYR A 34 5.23 -1.84 -0.37
C TYR A 34 5.01 -0.68 -1.35
N ALA A 35 5.47 -0.82 -2.59
CA ALA A 35 5.31 0.14 -3.66
C ALA A 35 3.83 0.53 -3.90
N ASP A 36 2.90 -0.42 -3.77
CA ASP A 36 1.46 -0.17 -3.90
C ASP A 36 0.93 0.79 -2.83
N LEU A 37 1.55 0.84 -1.64
CA LEU A 37 1.20 1.78 -0.56
C LEU A 37 1.96 3.12 -0.67
N ALA A 38 3.12 3.13 -1.32
CA ALA A 38 3.96 4.32 -1.45
C ALA A 38 3.45 5.33 -2.50
N ARG A 39 2.56 4.90 -3.40
CA ARG A 39 1.96 5.81 -4.39
C ARG A 39 0.93 6.77 -3.77
N ALA A 40 0.71 7.89 -4.46
CA ALA A 40 -0.36 8.80 -4.13
C ALA A 40 -1.74 8.11 -4.24
N ALA A 41 -2.66 8.50 -3.36
CA ALA A 41 -4.05 8.06 -3.43
C ALA A 41 -4.74 8.62 -4.68
N ASP A 42 -5.61 7.83 -5.29
CA ASP A 42 -6.56 8.21 -6.34
C ASP A 42 -8.02 7.97 -5.91
N GLU A 43 -8.97 8.30 -6.78
CA GLU A 43 -10.41 8.24 -6.48
C GLU A 43 -10.95 6.83 -6.19
N ARG A 44 -10.21 5.78 -6.56
CA ARG A 44 -10.58 4.37 -6.35
C ARG A 44 -10.01 3.81 -5.05
N ASP A 45 -9.17 4.56 -4.35
CA ASP A 45 -8.52 4.16 -3.11
C ASP A 45 -9.43 4.40 -1.89
N VAL A 46 -10.67 3.93 -2.00
CA VAL A 46 -11.71 4.11 -0.99
C VAL A 46 -12.35 2.75 -0.75
N LEU A 47 -12.32 2.30 0.51
CA LEU A 47 -13.02 1.08 0.90
C LEU A 47 -14.53 1.29 0.79
N PRO A 48 -15.29 0.30 0.31
CA PRO A 48 -16.75 0.31 0.39
C PRO A 48 -17.22 0.48 1.84
N ALA A 49 -18.32 1.20 2.04
CA ALA A 49 -18.83 1.54 3.38
C ALA A 49 -19.24 0.33 4.24
N ALA A 50 -19.43 -0.83 3.63
CA ALA A 50 -19.76 -2.07 4.32
C ALA A 50 -18.54 -2.75 4.98
N VAL A 51 -17.32 -2.39 4.57
CA VAL A 51 -16.08 -2.97 5.09
C VAL A 51 -15.82 -2.48 6.51
N GLU A 52 -15.68 -3.40 7.46
CA GLU A 52 -15.20 -3.05 8.80
C GLU A 52 -13.68 -2.85 8.77
N THR A 53 -13.21 -1.77 9.39
CA THR A 53 -11.78 -1.39 9.41
C THR A 53 -11.07 -1.89 10.66
N THR A 54 -11.68 -2.83 11.39
CA THR A 54 -11.10 -3.42 12.59
C THR A 54 -11.33 -4.92 12.58
N GLN A 55 -10.26 -5.69 12.76
CA GLN A 55 -10.35 -7.15 12.86
C GLN A 55 -9.28 -7.65 13.84
N ASP A 56 -9.68 -8.55 14.74
CA ASP A 56 -8.78 -9.18 15.72
C ASP A 56 -7.91 -8.18 16.52
N GLY A 57 -8.46 -6.99 16.78
CA GLY A 57 -7.78 -5.91 17.50
C GLY A 57 -6.76 -5.12 16.68
N VAL A 58 -6.69 -5.36 15.37
CA VAL A 58 -5.92 -4.55 14.41
C VAL A 58 -6.85 -3.51 13.79
N GLU A 59 -6.44 -2.24 13.84
CA GLU A 59 -7.13 -1.13 13.17
C GLU A 59 -6.44 -0.81 11.84
N VAL A 60 -7.22 -0.78 10.77
CA VAL A 60 -6.78 -0.36 9.43
C VAL A 60 -6.67 1.16 9.38
N ASP A 61 -5.52 1.66 8.97
CA ASP A 61 -5.35 3.08 8.65
C ASP A 61 -5.96 3.37 7.27
N VAL A 62 -7.19 3.89 7.30
CA VAL A 62 -7.98 4.21 6.11
C VAL A 62 -7.30 5.22 5.18
N GLU A 63 -6.40 6.08 5.67
CA GLU A 63 -5.72 7.08 4.82
C GLU A 63 -4.65 6.42 3.92
N THR A 64 -4.20 5.23 4.32
CA THR A 64 -3.19 4.44 3.60
C THR A 64 -3.79 3.43 2.65
N VAL A 65 -5.11 3.31 2.59
CA VAL A 65 -5.80 2.38 1.67
C VAL A 65 -5.39 2.67 0.23
N ARG A 66 -5.05 1.62 -0.51
CA ARG A 66 -4.76 1.66 -1.94
C ARG A 66 -5.39 0.46 -2.61
N LEU A 67 -6.17 0.69 -3.65
CA LEU A 67 -6.60 -0.37 -4.57
C LEU A 67 -5.36 -0.86 -5.32
N ALA A 68 -4.92 -2.07 -5.01
CA ALA A 68 -3.76 -2.69 -5.64
C ALA A 68 -4.16 -3.34 -6.97
N ALA A 69 -5.30 -4.02 -7.02
CA ALA A 69 -5.75 -4.72 -8.21
C ALA A 69 -7.26 -4.99 -8.22
N GLU A 70 -7.75 -5.41 -9.38
CA GLU A 70 -9.04 -6.06 -9.56
C GLU A 70 -8.79 -7.43 -10.22
N ASN A 71 -9.44 -8.48 -9.73
CA ASN A 71 -9.35 -9.83 -10.26
C ASN A 71 -10.73 -10.50 -10.28
N ASP A 72 -11.27 -10.78 -11.46
CA ASP A 72 -12.59 -11.41 -11.66
C ASP A 72 -13.73 -10.77 -10.85
N GLY A 73 -13.74 -9.43 -10.78
CA GLY A 73 -14.72 -8.63 -10.06
C GLY A 73 -14.48 -8.54 -8.54
N THR A 74 -13.42 -9.17 -8.03
CA THR A 74 -12.92 -8.93 -6.66
C THR A 74 -11.94 -7.76 -6.68
N LEU A 75 -12.22 -6.72 -5.90
CA LEU A 75 -11.27 -5.64 -5.66
C LEU A 75 -10.32 -6.03 -4.53
N VAL A 76 -9.05 -5.71 -4.71
CA VAL A 76 -7.97 -6.06 -3.80
C VAL A 76 -7.30 -4.79 -3.31
N PHE A 77 -7.53 -4.45 -2.05
CA PHE A 77 -6.94 -3.28 -1.41
C PHE A 77 -5.82 -3.69 -0.47
N LEU A 78 -4.80 -2.85 -0.40
CA LEU A 78 -3.78 -2.86 0.64
C LEU A 78 -3.95 -1.64 1.53
N ALA A 79 -3.64 -1.79 2.81
CA ALA A 79 -3.53 -0.67 3.74
C ALA A 79 -2.46 -0.97 4.79
N ARG A 80 -1.98 0.06 5.49
CA ARG A 80 -1.29 -0.12 6.76
C ARG A 80 -2.32 -0.39 7.85
N GLY A 81 -1.91 -1.17 8.85
CA GLY A 81 -2.66 -1.33 10.08
C GLY A 81 -1.74 -1.31 11.28
N THR A 82 -2.28 -1.04 12.45
CA THR A 82 -1.52 -1.10 13.70
C THR A 82 -1.97 -2.30 14.52
N GLN A 83 -1.07 -3.26 14.74
CA GLN A 83 -1.32 -4.42 15.60
C GLN A 83 -0.43 -4.32 16.83
N ALA A 84 -1.01 -4.13 18.01
CA ALA A 84 -0.27 -4.08 19.29
C ALA A 84 0.92 -3.09 19.33
N GLY A 85 0.88 -2.03 18.51
CA GLY A 85 1.96 -1.04 18.39
C GLY A 85 3.04 -1.39 17.36
N GLU A 86 2.83 -2.44 16.58
CA GLU A 86 3.67 -2.85 15.44
C GLU A 86 2.95 -2.50 14.13
N ASP A 87 3.72 -2.06 13.14
CA ASP A 87 3.22 -1.83 11.79
C ASP A 87 2.91 -3.15 11.09
N SER A 88 1.73 -3.19 10.47
CA SER A 88 1.25 -4.34 9.71
C SER A 88 0.79 -3.90 8.33
N VAL A 89 0.71 -4.86 7.41
CA VAL A 89 0.00 -4.70 6.15
C VAL A 89 -1.32 -5.45 6.23
N CYS A 90 -2.38 -4.76 5.82
CA CYS A 90 -3.72 -5.29 5.75
C CYS A 90 -4.10 -5.52 4.29
N LEU A 91 -4.70 -6.68 4.02
CA LEU A 91 -5.26 -7.07 2.74
C LEU A 91 -6.78 -7.09 2.89
N VAL A 92 -7.47 -6.30 2.09
CA VAL A 92 -8.93 -6.30 2.02
C VAL A 92 -9.36 -6.80 0.64
N LEU A 93 -10.25 -7.79 0.64
CA LEU A 93 -10.90 -8.29 -0.55
C LEU A 93 -12.37 -7.86 -0.50
N THR A 94 -12.87 -7.26 -1.58
CA THR A 94 -14.31 -7.00 -1.72
C THR A 94 -14.80 -7.65 -3.00
N GLY A 95 -15.78 -8.54 -2.86
CA GLY A 95 -16.43 -9.21 -3.97
C GLY A 95 -17.35 -8.27 -4.76
N PRO A 96 -17.92 -8.77 -5.88
CA PRO A 96 -18.83 -7.98 -6.70
C PRO A 96 -20.08 -7.55 -5.90
N GLY A 97 -20.39 -6.27 -5.93
CA GLY A 97 -21.57 -5.70 -5.26
C GLY A 97 -21.35 -5.21 -3.82
N ASP A 98 -20.10 -5.21 -3.33
CA ASP A 98 -19.70 -4.64 -2.04
C ASP A 98 -20.31 -5.30 -0.78
N GLU A 99 -21.08 -6.38 -0.94
CA GLU A 99 -21.75 -7.09 0.17
C GLU A 99 -20.87 -8.19 0.79
N ASP A 100 -20.01 -8.82 -0.01
CA ASP A 100 -19.05 -9.83 0.45
C ASP A 100 -17.67 -9.18 0.57
N TRP A 101 -17.12 -9.17 1.78
CA TRP A 101 -15.76 -8.68 2.01
C TRP A 101 -15.01 -9.54 3.02
N GLY A 102 -13.68 -9.48 2.94
CA GLY A 102 -12.80 -10.09 3.92
C GLY A 102 -11.59 -9.19 4.15
N LEU A 103 -11.16 -9.13 5.40
CA LEU A 103 -9.97 -8.42 5.85
C LEU A 103 -9.02 -9.47 6.46
N THR A 104 -7.72 -9.23 6.31
CA THR A 104 -6.68 -9.83 7.14
C THR A 104 -5.56 -8.83 7.31
N CYS A 105 -4.84 -8.90 8.43
CA CYS A 105 -3.64 -8.10 8.64
C CYS A 105 -2.51 -8.99 9.15
N SER A 106 -1.28 -8.68 8.73
CA SER A 106 -0.08 -9.39 9.14
C SER A 106 1.09 -8.43 9.22
N ILE A 107 2.02 -8.68 10.14
CA ILE A 107 3.19 -7.84 10.38
C ILE A 107 4.02 -7.71 9.09
N VAL A 108 4.21 -8.82 8.35
CA VAL A 108 5.04 -8.81 7.13
C VAL A 108 4.42 -9.68 6.04
N GLY A 109 3.67 -9.04 5.13
CA GLY A 109 3.00 -9.74 4.04
C GLY A 109 2.15 -10.93 4.51
N GLY A 110 1.63 -11.71 3.58
CA GLY A 110 0.82 -12.87 3.93
C GLY A 110 -0.06 -13.31 2.79
N SER A 111 -0.98 -14.21 3.07
CA SER A 111 -1.98 -14.64 2.09
C SER A 111 -3.36 -14.71 2.71
N PHE A 112 -4.35 -14.47 1.86
CA PHE A 112 -5.77 -14.57 2.18
C PHE A 112 -6.54 -14.85 0.91
N GLY A 113 -7.59 -15.65 1.02
CA GLY A 113 -8.31 -16.13 -0.16
C GLY A 113 -9.73 -16.52 0.16
N ASP A 114 -10.50 -16.64 -0.91
CA ASP A 114 -11.83 -17.22 -0.92
C ASP A 114 -11.80 -18.61 -1.61
N ASP A 115 -12.97 -19.20 -1.85
CA ASP A 115 -13.09 -20.51 -2.52
C ASP A 115 -12.59 -20.51 -3.98
N ARG A 116 -12.29 -19.34 -4.56
CA ARG A 116 -11.89 -19.17 -5.97
C ARG A 116 -10.42 -18.82 -6.11
N SER A 117 -9.87 -18.01 -5.21
CA SER A 117 -8.52 -17.46 -5.36
C SER A 117 -7.85 -17.20 -4.02
N THR A 118 -6.53 -17.40 -3.99
CA THR A 118 -5.66 -16.99 -2.89
C THR A 118 -4.79 -15.83 -3.35
N TYR A 119 -4.83 -14.73 -2.61
CA TYR A 119 -4.03 -13.55 -2.83
C TYR A 119 -2.84 -13.55 -1.88
N PHE A 120 -1.69 -13.10 -2.38
CA PHE A 120 -0.44 -13.04 -1.63
C PHE A 120 0.10 -11.61 -1.67
N VAL A 121 0.44 -11.08 -0.50
CA VAL A 121 1.07 -9.77 -0.32
C VAL A 121 2.55 -9.98 -0.04
N VAL A 122 3.41 -9.42 -0.88
CA VAL A 122 4.87 -9.57 -0.82
C VAL A 122 5.52 -8.18 -0.76
N PRO A 123 6.30 -7.89 0.30
CA PRO A 123 7.09 -6.66 0.38
C PRO A 123 8.11 -6.53 -0.76
N ASP A 124 8.48 -5.31 -1.11
CA ASP A 124 9.46 -5.01 -2.16
C ASP A 124 10.83 -5.64 -1.88
N ASP A 125 11.23 -5.66 -0.61
CA ASP A 125 12.53 -6.19 -0.18
C ASP A 125 12.51 -7.71 0.02
N ALA A 126 11.34 -8.33 -0.12
CA ALA A 126 11.20 -9.77 -0.01
C ALA A 126 11.56 -10.45 -1.34
N GLY A 127 12.49 -11.40 -1.27
CA GLY A 127 12.79 -12.26 -2.43
C GLY A 127 11.61 -13.15 -2.82
N PRO A 128 11.63 -13.73 -4.04
CA PRO A 128 10.61 -14.64 -4.55
C PRO A 128 10.41 -15.89 -3.68
N GLU A 129 11.31 -16.13 -2.74
CA GLU A 129 11.33 -17.25 -1.80
C GLU A 129 10.16 -17.22 -0.79
N ARG A 130 9.51 -16.07 -0.59
CA ARG A 130 8.28 -15.96 0.23
C ARG A 130 7.02 -16.44 -0.49
N LEU A 131 7.08 -16.54 -1.81
CA LEU A 131 5.97 -17.07 -2.59
C LEU A 131 6.02 -18.61 -2.61
N PRO A 132 4.87 -19.30 -2.59
CA PRO A 132 4.85 -20.74 -2.81
C PRO A 132 5.46 -21.08 -4.18
N GLN A 133 6.36 -22.06 -4.21
CA GLN A 133 7.14 -22.43 -5.39
C GLN A 133 6.47 -23.52 -6.25
N ASP A 134 5.43 -24.15 -5.71
CA ASP A 134 4.74 -25.33 -6.26
C ASP A 134 3.38 -25.00 -6.88
N ILE A 135 2.98 -23.72 -6.88
CA ILE A 135 1.71 -23.26 -7.47
C ILE A 135 1.95 -22.21 -8.56
N SER A 136 0.99 -22.10 -9.47
CA SER A 136 1.00 -21.04 -10.48
C SER A 136 0.55 -19.73 -9.85
N LEU A 137 1.43 -18.73 -9.89
CA LEU A 137 1.18 -17.38 -9.41
C LEU A 137 1.13 -16.40 -10.57
N THR A 138 0.11 -15.56 -10.57
CA THR A 138 -0.02 -14.41 -11.47
C THR A 138 0.21 -13.14 -10.66
N ARG A 139 1.10 -12.27 -11.14
CA ARG A 139 1.30 -10.96 -10.53
C ARG A 139 0.14 -10.04 -10.93
N LEU A 140 -0.53 -9.44 -9.95
CA LEU A 140 -1.64 -8.50 -10.17
C LEU A 140 -1.19 -7.05 -10.06
N SER A 141 -0.31 -6.74 -9.10
CA SER A 141 0.23 -5.40 -8.84
C SER A 141 1.69 -5.48 -8.42
N GLU A 142 2.25 -4.39 -7.86
CA GLU A 142 3.64 -4.44 -7.43
C GLU A 142 3.88 -5.43 -6.29
N ASN A 143 2.95 -5.46 -5.33
CA ASN A 143 3.03 -6.27 -4.12
C ASN A 143 2.02 -7.40 -4.04
N VAL A 144 1.06 -7.50 -4.98
CA VAL A 144 -0.01 -8.52 -4.94
C VAL A 144 0.16 -9.57 -6.04
N TYR A 145 0.09 -10.83 -5.63
CA TYR A 145 0.03 -11.99 -6.50
C TYR A 145 -1.25 -12.79 -6.22
N VAL A 146 -1.70 -13.57 -7.20
CA VAL A 146 -2.86 -14.45 -7.07
C VAL A 146 -2.56 -15.85 -7.58
N SER A 147 -3.10 -16.85 -6.91
CA SER A 147 -3.26 -18.21 -7.43
C SER A 147 -4.74 -18.59 -7.42
N PRO A 148 -5.16 -19.55 -8.25
CA PRO A 148 -6.41 -20.26 -8.02
C PRO A 148 -6.44 -20.80 -6.58
N ALA A 149 -7.62 -20.87 -5.97
CA ALA A 149 -7.79 -21.57 -4.71
C ALA A 149 -7.30 -23.01 -4.85
N ALA A 150 -6.64 -23.53 -3.80
CA ALA A 150 -6.28 -24.93 -3.78
C ALA A 150 -7.56 -25.77 -3.89
N ALA A 151 -7.56 -26.79 -4.75
CA ALA A 151 -8.69 -27.72 -4.78
C ALA A 151 -8.88 -28.30 -3.36
N PRO A 152 -10.11 -28.39 -2.84
CA PRO A 152 -10.34 -28.98 -1.54
C PRO A 152 -9.71 -30.38 -1.54
N GLU A 153 -8.86 -30.67 -0.54
CA GLU A 153 -8.33 -32.02 -0.38
C GLU A 153 -9.52 -32.97 -0.22
N GLU A 154 -9.76 -33.82 -1.23
CA GLU A 154 -10.73 -34.91 -1.11
C GLU A 154 -10.25 -35.82 0.03
N VAL A 155 -10.87 -35.68 1.21
CA VAL A 155 -10.63 -36.57 2.34
C VAL A 155 -11.08 -37.97 1.91
N GLN A 156 -10.10 -38.84 1.61
CA GLN A 156 -10.32 -40.25 1.28
C GLN A 156 -10.77 -41.05 2.51
#